data_AF-A0A962URP9-F1
#
_entry.id   AF-A0A962URP9-F1
#
_cell.length_a   1.000
_cell.length_b   1.000
_cell.length_c   1.000
_cell.angle_alpha   90.00
_cell.angle_beta   90.00
_cell.angle_gamma   90.00
#
_symmetry.space_group_name_H-M   'P 1'
#
loop_
_entity.id
_entity.type
_entity.pdbx_description
1 polymer ?
#
loop_
_entity_poly.entity_id
_entity_poly.type
_entity_poly.pdbx_seq_one_letter_code
_entity_poly.pdbx_strand_id
1 'polypeptide(L)'
;GNQNLQQQRVEVHKLNAMVALAEAVTCRRRVLLGYFGETLAKDCGNCDVCTDPPARFDATVDAQKALSCVYRVEQRFGIKHVIDVLRGADTERIHSLGHDRLSTYGIGGDKSEQEWTSIIRQLIHHGYLEQDIANYSVLKLTPTARPLLKGELRLDLAKPRIKEVGSKTKRPRTDAHGPYDETLFDELRRLRKALADAEGKPPYIVFGDATLVQMARDKPLSEQDLLAISGVGQHKLDKYGDDFLDAIAEYCVANGERGGALDPALRDTWQLCQQGLDLDAIASRRGQTLAETVAQLLKLIDAGQPVAPERLIAKKKYALIEGVLQDFGTGADWQVLRDALPPLIADHEIRLVRAGW
;
A
#
# COMPACT_ATOMS: atom_id res chain seq x y z
N GLY A 1 -43.10 20.74 10.87
CA GLY A 1 -42.70 20.81 9.45
C GLY A 1 -41.27 21.26 9.25
N ASN A 2 -40.91 22.49 9.66
CA ASN A 2 -39.66 23.15 9.23
C ASN A 2 -38.38 22.74 10.00
N GLN A 3 -38.50 22.38 11.29
CA GLN A 3 -37.34 21.96 12.12
C GLN A 3 -36.68 20.66 11.64
N ASN A 4 -37.48 19.71 11.14
CA ASN A 4 -36.97 18.42 10.66
C ASN A 4 -36.09 18.61 9.39
N LEU A 5 -36.49 19.50 8.47
CA LEU A 5 -35.71 19.81 7.27
C LEU A 5 -34.40 20.54 7.58
N GLN A 6 -34.39 21.47 8.55
CA GLN A 6 -33.14 22.10 8.99
C GLN A 6 -32.20 21.09 9.66
N GLN A 7 -32.73 20.22 10.51
CA GLN A 7 -31.94 19.19 11.18
C GLN A 7 -31.34 18.19 10.18
N GLN A 8 -32.15 17.67 9.26
CA GLN A 8 -31.70 16.76 8.21
C GLN A 8 -30.59 17.38 7.35
N ARG A 9 -30.66 18.69 7.07
CA ARG A 9 -29.60 19.41 6.34
C ARG A 9 -28.30 19.46 7.12
N VAL A 10 -28.36 19.78 8.41
CA VAL A 10 -27.17 19.82 9.28
C VAL A 10 -26.53 18.43 9.37
N GLU A 11 -27.34 17.37 9.48
CA GLU A 11 -26.85 15.99 9.51
C GLU A 11 -26.19 15.57 8.20
N VAL A 12 -26.81 15.87 7.05
CA VAL A 12 -26.22 15.64 5.73
C VAL A 12 -24.92 16.42 5.56
N HIS A 13 -24.84 17.66 6.04
CA HIS A 13 -23.62 18.44 6.00
C HIS A 13 -22.50 17.79 6.84
N LYS A 14 -22.78 17.40 8.09
CA LYS A 14 -21.82 16.70 8.95
C LYS A 14 -21.34 15.39 8.31
N LEU A 15 -22.25 14.63 7.71
CA LEU A 15 -21.91 13.41 6.97
C LEU A 15 -20.96 13.73 5.80
N ASN A 16 -21.27 14.74 5.00
CA ASN A 16 -20.42 15.15 3.88
C ASN A 16 -19.05 15.64 4.34
N ALA A 17 -18.96 16.33 5.48
CA ALA A 17 -17.68 16.72 6.08
C ALA A 17 -16.85 15.50 6.50
N MET A 18 -17.49 14.47 7.07
CA MET A 18 -16.82 13.19 7.39
C MET A 18 -16.34 12.45 6.14
N VAL A 19 -17.16 12.42 5.08
CA VAL A 19 -16.75 11.86 3.78
C VAL A 19 -15.57 12.63 3.19
N ALA A 20 -15.62 13.96 3.24
CA ALA A 20 -14.52 14.81 2.78
C ALA A 20 -13.23 14.58 3.58
N LEU A 21 -13.34 14.38 4.90
CA LEU A 21 -12.20 14.01 5.74
C LEU A 21 -11.61 12.67 5.35
N ALA A 22 -12.44 11.65 5.06
CA ALA A 22 -11.97 10.31 4.65
C ALA A 22 -11.29 10.34 3.26
N GLU A 23 -11.84 11.10 2.32
CA GLU A 23 -11.34 11.22 0.94
C GLU A 23 -10.23 12.26 0.76
N ALA A 24 -9.85 12.97 1.83
CA ALA A 24 -8.88 14.06 1.73
C ALA A 24 -7.52 13.59 1.21
N VAL A 25 -7.01 14.31 0.22
CA VAL A 25 -5.64 14.18 -0.33
C VAL A 25 -4.68 15.23 0.25
N THR A 26 -5.14 15.96 1.28
CA THR A 26 -4.37 16.94 2.06
C THR A 26 -4.21 16.45 3.48
N CYS A 27 -3.25 17.01 4.23
CA CYS A 27 -3.01 16.68 5.63
C CYS A 27 -4.32 16.56 6.45
N ARG A 28 -4.55 15.41 7.11
CA ARG A 28 -5.78 15.16 7.89
C ARG A 28 -6.00 16.20 8.98
N ARG A 29 -4.92 16.59 9.68
CA ARG A 29 -4.97 17.61 10.75
C ARG A 29 -5.42 18.98 10.21
N ARG A 30 -5.01 19.34 9.01
CA ARG A 30 -5.45 20.58 8.34
C ARG A 30 -6.95 20.58 8.09
N VAL A 31 -7.50 19.45 7.61
CA VAL A 31 -8.93 19.30 7.36
C VAL A 31 -9.73 19.43 8.67
N LEU A 32 -9.28 18.74 9.73
CA LEU A 32 -9.92 18.79 11.05
C LEU A 32 -9.92 20.21 11.63
N LEU A 33 -8.77 20.88 11.63
CA LEU A 33 -8.68 22.26 12.13
C LEU A 33 -9.54 23.22 11.31
N GLY A 34 -9.53 23.09 9.98
CA GLY A 34 -10.34 23.90 9.09
C GLY A 34 -11.84 23.75 9.35
N TYR A 35 -12.31 22.55 9.70
CA TYR A 35 -13.71 22.32 10.09
C TYR A 35 -14.12 23.13 11.34
N PHE A 36 -13.18 23.37 12.26
CA PHE A 36 -13.39 24.20 13.46
C PHE A 36 -13.00 25.67 13.26
N GLY A 37 -12.66 26.10 12.05
CA GLY A 37 -12.25 27.47 11.74
C GLY A 37 -10.82 27.81 12.15
N GLU A 38 -9.99 26.81 12.46
CA GLU A 38 -8.58 26.97 12.78
C GLU A 38 -7.68 26.75 11.56
N THR A 39 -6.56 27.48 11.50
CA THR A 39 -5.62 27.38 10.38
C THR A 39 -4.30 26.75 10.82
N LEU A 40 -3.76 25.88 9.96
CA LEU A 40 -2.50 25.19 10.19
C LEU A 40 -1.43 25.72 9.24
N ALA A 41 -0.37 26.33 9.77
CA ALA A 41 0.68 26.95 8.95
C ALA A 41 1.44 25.93 8.08
N LYS A 42 1.75 24.74 8.62
CA LYS A 42 2.47 23.66 7.94
C LYS A 42 1.79 22.32 8.18
N ASP A 43 1.81 21.45 7.18
CA ASP A 43 1.25 20.10 7.29
C ASP A 43 1.88 19.34 8.47
N CYS A 44 1.10 18.45 9.11
CA CYS A 44 1.45 17.93 10.44
C CYS A 44 2.63 16.95 10.48
N GLY A 45 3.04 16.38 9.34
CA GLY A 45 4.12 15.41 9.26
C GLY A 45 3.86 14.03 9.88
N ASN A 46 2.69 13.81 10.51
CA ASN A 46 2.40 12.59 11.27
C ASN A 46 0.96 12.06 11.04
N CYS A 47 0.45 12.18 9.82
CA CYS A 47 -0.78 11.51 9.38
C CYS A 47 -0.52 10.74 8.10
N ASP A 48 -1.42 9.82 7.74
CA ASP A 48 -1.31 8.95 6.56
C ASP A 48 -0.99 9.72 5.27
N VAL A 49 -1.66 10.85 5.03
CA VAL A 49 -1.40 11.70 3.86
C VAL A 49 -0.03 12.40 3.91
N CYS A 50 0.49 12.70 5.11
CA CYS A 50 1.82 13.29 5.24
C CYS A 50 2.94 12.26 5.14
N THR A 51 2.69 11.01 5.58
CA THR A 51 3.67 9.93 5.54
C THR A 51 3.77 9.29 4.15
N ASP A 52 2.68 9.30 3.37
CA ASP A 52 2.65 8.87 1.95
C ASP A 52 2.01 9.96 1.07
N PRO A 53 2.74 11.06 0.79
CA PRO A 53 2.18 12.20 0.09
C PRO A 53 1.81 11.86 -1.37
N PRO A 54 0.59 12.21 -1.83
CA PRO A 54 0.20 11.99 -3.21
C PRO A 54 1.03 12.84 -4.17
N ALA A 55 1.14 12.38 -5.42
CA ALA A 55 1.77 13.15 -6.50
C ALA A 55 1.11 14.53 -6.61
N ARG A 56 1.92 15.57 -6.81
CA ARG A 56 1.45 16.96 -6.91
C ARG A 56 1.45 17.44 -8.36
N PHE A 57 0.70 18.51 -8.63
CA PHE A 57 0.73 19.23 -9.89
C PHE A 57 0.57 20.73 -9.64
N ASP A 58 1.13 21.53 -10.55
CA ASP A 58 0.89 22.98 -10.55
C ASP A 58 -0.58 23.22 -10.91
N ALA A 59 -1.34 23.64 -9.91
CA ALA A 59 -2.76 23.93 -10.00
C ALA A 59 -3.03 25.43 -9.96
N THR A 60 -2.02 26.28 -10.15
CA THR A 60 -2.14 27.74 -10.02
C THR A 60 -3.25 28.29 -10.90
N VAL A 61 -3.29 27.87 -12.18
CA VAL A 61 -4.30 28.32 -13.13
C VAL A 61 -5.68 27.78 -12.76
N ASP A 62 -5.79 26.52 -12.37
CA ASP A 62 -7.08 25.92 -12.00
C ASP A 62 -7.67 26.56 -10.74
N ALA A 63 -6.81 26.86 -9.77
CA ALA A 63 -7.18 27.61 -8.58
C ALA A 63 -7.67 29.01 -8.93
N GLN A 64 -6.97 29.72 -9.83
CA GLN A 64 -7.41 31.03 -10.31
C GLN A 64 -8.77 30.96 -11.01
N LYS A 65 -9.01 29.96 -11.85
CA LYS A 65 -10.32 29.71 -12.50
C LYS A 65 -11.42 29.54 -11.45
N ALA A 66 -11.20 28.65 -10.47
CA ALA A 66 -12.19 28.36 -9.42
C ALA A 66 -12.48 29.58 -8.53
N LEU A 67 -11.44 30.24 -8.01
CA LEU A 67 -11.59 31.44 -7.17
C LEU A 67 -12.25 32.59 -7.95
N SER A 68 -11.89 32.77 -9.22
CA SER A 68 -12.50 33.76 -10.11
C SER A 68 -13.98 33.48 -10.37
N CYS A 69 -14.36 32.21 -10.47
CA CYS A 69 -15.74 31.80 -10.64
C CYS A 69 -16.54 32.08 -9.36
N VAL A 70 -16.03 31.70 -8.19
CA VAL A 70 -16.64 31.98 -6.88
C VAL A 70 -16.88 33.49 -6.69
N TYR A 71 -15.93 34.33 -7.07
CA TYR A 71 -16.08 35.79 -7.07
C TYR A 71 -17.22 36.27 -7.98
N ARG A 72 -17.27 35.78 -9.23
CA ARG A 72 -18.23 36.21 -10.26
C ARG A 72 -19.66 35.76 -10.01
N VAL A 73 -19.84 34.62 -9.35
CA VAL A 73 -21.16 34.16 -8.88
C VAL A 73 -21.54 34.80 -7.53
N GLU A 74 -20.89 35.92 -7.19
CA GLU A 74 -21.13 36.76 -6.01
C GLU A 74 -20.97 36.04 -4.67
N GLN A 75 -20.27 34.90 -4.62
CA GLN A 75 -20.10 34.12 -3.39
C GLN A 75 -21.45 33.72 -2.76
N ARG A 76 -22.42 33.32 -3.59
CA ARG A 76 -23.79 32.96 -3.19
C ARG A 76 -24.17 31.51 -3.45
N PHE A 77 -23.21 30.70 -3.89
CA PHE A 77 -23.45 29.33 -4.34
C PHE A 77 -22.45 28.34 -3.77
N GLY A 78 -22.90 27.09 -3.63
CA GLY A 78 -22.06 25.97 -3.20
C GLY A 78 -21.27 25.33 -4.35
N ILE A 79 -20.47 24.32 -4.00
CA ILE A 79 -19.52 23.62 -4.88
C ILE A 79 -20.13 23.22 -6.22
N LYS A 80 -21.28 22.52 -6.21
CA LYS A 80 -21.91 22.00 -7.43
C LYS A 80 -22.16 23.08 -8.49
N HIS A 81 -22.78 24.19 -8.09
CA HIS A 81 -23.10 25.28 -9.03
C HIS A 81 -21.84 25.96 -9.59
N VAL A 82 -20.79 26.09 -8.77
CA VAL A 82 -19.50 26.63 -9.24
C VAL A 82 -18.88 25.71 -10.28
N ILE A 83 -18.95 24.38 -10.07
CA ILE A 83 -18.47 23.39 -11.03
C ILE A 83 -19.31 23.43 -12.32
N ASP A 84 -20.63 23.52 -12.21
CA ASP A 84 -21.54 23.59 -13.36
C ASP A 84 -21.21 24.83 -14.23
N VAL A 85 -20.94 25.98 -13.62
CA VAL A 85 -20.49 27.18 -14.36
C VAL A 85 -19.12 26.96 -15.00
N LEU A 86 -18.12 26.50 -14.25
CA LEU A 86 -16.76 26.26 -14.77
C LEU A 86 -16.75 25.29 -15.96
N ARG A 87 -17.55 24.23 -15.90
CA ARG A 87 -17.62 23.19 -16.95
C ARG A 87 -18.55 23.58 -18.10
N GLY A 88 -19.27 24.69 -18.00
CA GLY A 88 -20.18 25.14 -19.05
C GLY A 88 -21.44 24.27 -19.14
N ALA A 89 -21.97 23.82 -18.00
CA ALA A 89 -23.19 23.03 -17.99
C ALA A 89 -24.38 23.82 -18.56
N ASP A 90 -25.20 23.14 -19.35
CA ASP A 90 -26.40 23.71 -19.95
C ASP A 90 -27.61 23.38 -19.08
N THR A 91 -27.91 24.25 -18.11
CA THR A 91 -29.03 24.07 -17.18
C THR A 91 -29.89 25.32 -17.09
N GLU A 92 -31.20 25.14 -16.87
CA GLU A 92 -32.15 26.25 -16.70
C GLU A 92 -31.71 27.21 -15.57
N ARG A 93 -31.14 26.67 -14.49
CA ARG A 93 -30.62 27.47 -13.38
C ARG A 93 -29.48 28.39 -13.79
N ILE A 94 -28.58 27.95 -14.67
CA ILE A 94 -27.47 28.79 -15.15
C ILE A 94 -28.00 29.94 -16.02
N HIS A 95 -28.90 29.64 -16.96
CA HIS A 95 -29.50 30.65 -17.86
C HIS A 95 -30.35 31.66 -17.11
N SER A 96 -31.21 31.21 -16.19
CA SER A 96 -32.06 32.09 -15.39
C SER A 96 -31.27 33.06 -14.51
N LEU A 97 -30.07 32.68 -14.10
CA LEU A 97 -29.16 33.53 -13.32
C LEU A 97 -28.21 34.35 -14.20
N GLY A 98 -28.21 34.15 -15.53
CA GLY A 98 -27.30 34.81 -16.47
C GLY A 98 -25.83 34.40 -16.32
N HIS A 99 -25.58 33.24 -15.70
CA HIS A 99 -24.22 32.77 -15.43
C HIS A 99 -23.51 32.19 -16.66
N ASP A 100 -24.27 31.90 -17.72
CA ASP A 100 -23.79 31.55 -19.06
C ASP A 100 -22.97 32.69 -19.71
N ARG A 101 -23.18 33.94 -19.28
CA ARG A 101 -22.50 35.13 -19.81
C ARG A 101 -21.23 35.50 -19.06
N LEU A 102 -20.91 34.78 -17.98
CA LEU A 102 -19.71 35.06 -17.18
C LEU A 102 -18.46 34.63 -17.94
N SER A 103 -17.37 35.38 -17.79
CA SER A 103 -16.06 35.01 -18.37
C SER A 103 -15.48 33.71 -17.81
N THR A 104 -16.05 33.17 -16.73
CA THR A 104 -15.68 31.87 -16.15
C THR A 104 -16.58 30.73 -16.59
N TYR A 105 -17.58 30.98 -17.43
CA TYR A 105 -18.43 29.94 -17.98
C TYR A 105 -17.65 29.09 -18.99
N GLY A 106 -17.61 27.77 -18.78
CA GLY A 106 -16.98 26.81 -19.71
C GLY A 106 -15.44 26.78 -19.73
N ILE A 107 -14.74 27.68 -19.02
CA ILE A 107 -13.27 27.76 -19.04
C ILE A 107 -12.56 26.58 -18.37
N GLY A 108 -13.32 25.73 -17.67
CA GLY A 108 -12.88 24.51 -17.01
C GLY A 108 -13.45 23.24 -17.65
N GLY A 109 -13.96 23.32 -18.87
CA GLY A 109 -14.50 22.15 -19.61
C GLY A 109 -13.48 21.04 -19.87
N ASP A 110 -12.18 21.32 -19.70
CA ASP A 110 -11.09 20.36 -19.82
C ASP A 110 -10.99 19.35 -18.67
N LYS A 111 -11.72 19.55 -17.56
CA LYS A 111 -11.71 18.65 -16.39
C LYS A 111 -13.08 18.11 -16.04
N SER A 112 -13.06 16.91 -15.46
CA SER A 112 -14.25 16.25 -14.93
C SER A 112 -14.83 16.95 -13.69
N GLU A 113 -16.07 16.62 -13.34
CA GLU A 113 -16.71 17.08 -12.10
C GLU A 113 -15.90 16.70 -10.86
N GLN A 114 -15.33 15.49 -10.89
CA GLN A 114 -14.59 14.93 -9.77
C GLN A 114 -13.26 15.65 -9.56
N GLU A 115 -12.55 15.97 -10.65
CA GLU A 115 -11.32 16.78 -10.58
C GLU A 115 -11.60 18.16 -10.01
N TRP A 116 -12.63 18.86 -10.50
CA TRP A 116 -13.03 20.16 -9.95
C TRP A 116 -13.46 20.09 -8.49
N THR A 117 -14.20 19.04 -8.11
CA THR A 117 -14.59 18.79 -6.72
C THR A 117 -13.35 18.63 -5.84
N SER A 118 -12.35 17.87 -6.30
CA SER A 118 -11.08 17.72 -5.58
C SER A 118 -10.34 19.05 -5.43
N ILE A 119 -10.20 19.81 -6.51
CA ILE A 119 -9.51 21.10 -6.51
C ILE A 119 -10.19 22.06 -5.53
N ILE A 120 -11.51 22.22 -5.61
CA ILE A 120 -12.26 23.13 -4.72
C ILE A 120 -12.14 22.70 -3.26
N ARG A 121 -12.23 21.39 -2.95
CA ARG A 121 -12.03 20.90 -1.57
C ARG A 121 -10.62 21.21 -1.06
N GLN A 122 -9.59 21.02 -1.89
CA GLN A 122 -8.23 21.37 -1.50
C GLN A 122 -8.07 22.88 -1.26
N LEU A 123 -8.70 23.74 -2.06
CA LEU A 123 -8.71 25.18 -1.82
C LEU A 123 -9.38 25.55 -0.48
N ILE A 124 -10.41 24.81 -0.07
CA ILE A 124 -11.01 24.96 1.26
C ILE A 124 -10.01 24.55 2.36
N HIS A 125 -9.35 23.39 2.22
CA HIS A 125 -8.40 22.90 3.21
C HIS A 125 -7.17 23.81 3.35
N HIS A 126 -6.71 24.40 2.25
CA HIS A 126 -5.64 25.40 2.25
C HIS A 126 -6.10 26.78 2.74
N GLY A 127 -7.40 26.96 2.99
CA GLY A 127 -7.98 28.18 3.55
C GLY A 127 -8.12 29.31 2.55
N TYR A 128 -8.12 29.04 1.23
CA TYR A 128 -8.43 30.03 0.18
C TYR A 128 -9.94 30.21 -0.01
N LEU A 129 -10.70 29.15 0.29
CA LEU A 129 -12.14 29.17 0.32
C LEU A 129 -12.62 28.76 1.71
N GLU A 130 -13.75 29.31 2.13
CA GLU A 130 -14.51 28.85 3.28
C GLU A 130 -15.91 28.44 2.83
N GLN A 131 -16.51 27.50 3.56
CA GLN A 131 -17.87 27.05 3.32
C GLN A 131 -18.77 27.50 4.47
N ASP A 132 -19.73 28.38 4.16
CA ASP A 132 -20.69 28.85 5.14
C ASP A 132 -21.80 27.81 5.35
N ILE A 133 -21.66 27.03 6.43
CA ILE A 133 -22.55 25.93 6.78
C ILE A 133 -23.97 26.45 7.09
N ALA A 134 -24.08 27.62 7.73
CA ALA A 134 -25.36 28.21 8.11
C ALA A 134 -26.13 28.70 6.88
N ASN A 135 -25.42 29.14 5.84
CA ASN A 135 -25.99 29.68 4.62
C ASN A 135 -25.82 28.72 3.44
N TYR A 136 -26.41 27.53 3.51
CA TYR A 136 -26.51 26.59 2.37
C TYR A 136 -25.17 26.14 1.78
N SER A 137 -24.11 26.04 2.61
CA SER A 137 -22.79 25.59 2.17
C SER A 137 -22.21 26.44 1.03
N VAL A 138 -22.52 27.73 1.06
CA VAL A 138 -22.03 28.73 0.11
C VAL A 138 -20.53 28.90 0.23
N LEU A 139 -19.86 28.96 -0.92
CA LEU A 139 -18.42 29.21 -1.01
C LEU A 139 -18.12 30.71 -0.93
N LYS A 140 -17.23 31.08 -0.02
CA LYS A 140 -16.69 32.44 0.09
C LYS A 140 -15.17 32.43 -0.02
N LEU A 141 -14.62 33.50 -0.56
CA LEU A 141 -13.20 33.76 -0.63
C LEU A 141 -12.71 34.25 0.73
N THR A 142 -11.53 33.78 1.12
CA THR A 142 -10.81 34.32 2.26
C THR A 142 -9.77 35.35 1.80
N PRO A 143 -9.21 36.16 2.72
CA PRO A 143 -8.13 37.10 2.37
C PRO A 143 -6.89 36.44 1.74
N THR A 144 -6.63 35.15 2.03
CA THR A 144 -5.47 34.41 1.51
C THR A 144 -5.59 34.08 0.03
N ALA A 145 -6.78 34.15 -0.57
CA ALA A 145 -7.00 33.92 -2.00
C ALA A 145 -6.43 35.03 -2.89
N ARG A 146 -6.23 36.24 -2.33
CA ARG A 146 -5.89 37.44 -3.10
C ARG A 146 -4.53 37.36 -3.83
N PRO A 147 -3.43 36.90 -3.21
CA PRO A 147 -2.15 36.74 -3.91
C PRO A 147 -2.22 35.73 -5.06
N LEU A 148 -3.00 34.65 -4.88
CA LEU A 148 -3.18 33.62 -5.91
C LEU A 148 -3.97 34.15 -7.11
N LEU A 149 -5.05 34.89 -6.86
CA LEU A 149 -5.84 35.57 -7.90
C LEU A 149 -5.04 36.62 -8.69
N LYS A 150 -4.06 37.26 -8.06
CA LYS A 150 -3.14 38.20 -8.72
C LYS A 150 -1.97 37.54 -9.46
N GLY A 151 -1.79 36.23 -9.31
CA GLY A 151 -0.64 35.51 -9.86
C GLY A 151 0.67 35.75 -9.12
N GLU A 152 0.61 36.27 -7.89
CA GLU A 152 1.77 36.51 -7.02
C GLU A 152 2.25 35.22 -6.30
N LEU A 153 1.40 34.20 -6.26
CA LEU A 153 1.65 32.92 -5.59
C LEU A 153 1.45 31.76 -6.57
N ARG A 154 2.35 30.76 -6.51
CA ARG A 154 2.14 29.45 -7.14
C ARG A 154 1.52 28.47 -6.14
N LEU A 155 0.63 27.61 -6.62
CA LEU A 155 -0.04 26.61 -5.80
C LEU A 155 0.08 25.22 -6.43
N ASP A 156 0.75 24.32 -5.72
CA ASP A 156 0.76 22.90 -6.04
C ASP A 156 -0.31 22.16 -5.25
N LEU A 157 -1.20 21.47 -5.94
CA LEU A 157 -2.24 20.62 -5.34
C LEU A 157 -1.92 19.14 -5.54
N ALA A 158 -2.51 18.30 -4.69
CA ALA A 158 -2.44 16.86 -4.84
C ALA A 158 -3.28 16.43 -6.04
N LYS A 159 -2.72 15.58 -6.91
CA LYS A 159 -3.47 14.89 -7.94
C LYS A 159 -4.51 13.99 -7.26
N PRO A 160 -5.79 14.10 -7.61
CA PRO A 160 -6.79 13.20 -7.06
C PRO A 160 -6.43 11.76 -7.45
N ARG A 161 -6.47 10.83 -6.48
CA ARG A 161 -6.32 9.38 -6.72
C ARG A 161 -7.61 8.87 -7.37
N ILE A 162 -7.91 9.36 -8.57
CA ILE A 162 -9.06 8.90 -9.34
C ILE A 162 -8.69 7.53 -9.89
N LYS A 163 -9.20 6.47 -9.27
CA LYS A 163 -9.38 5.20 -9.98
C LYS A 163 -10.38 5.50 -11.09
N GLU A 164 -9.91 5.68 -12.32
CA GLU A 164 -10.78 5.87 -13.46
C GLU A 164 -11.76 4.70 -13.55
N VAL A 165 -13.04 5.00 -13.36
CA VAL A 165 -14.12 4.07 -13.67
C VAL A 165 -14.42 4.24 -15.16
N GLY A 166 -13.65 3.59 -16.02
CA GLY A 166 -13.83 3.71 -17.47
C GLY A 166 -12.97 2.77 -18.32
N SER A 167 -13.67 1.86 -19.02
CA SER A 167 -13.22 0.99 -20.12
C SER A 167 -12.30 -0.20 -19.79
N LYS A 168 -12.88 -1.40 -19.91
CA LYS A 168 -12.16 -2.66 -20.07
C LYS A 168 -11.32 -2.61 -21.35
N THR A 169 -10.09 -2.14 -21.24
CA THR A 169 -9.02 -2.54 -22.14
C THR A 169 -7.93 -3.18 -21.30
N LYS A 170 -7.80 -4.51 -21.43
CA LYS A 170 -6.67 -5.28 -20.91
C LYS A 170 -5.38 -4.62 -21.39
N ARG A 171 -4.70 -3.90 -20.50
CA ARG A 171 -3.28 -3.60 -20.63
C ARG A 171 -2.57 -4.11 -19.37
N PRO A 172 -1.33 -4.59 -19.50
CA PRO A 172 -0.66 -5.34 -18.45
C PRO A 172 -0.40 -4.42 -17.28
N ARG A 173 -0.69 -4.90 -16.06
CA ARG A 173 -0.35 -4.20 -14.83
C ARG A 173 1.17 -4.18 -14.73
N THR A 174 1.75 -2.99 -14.83
CA THR A 174 3.09 -2.72 -14.28
C THR A 174 2.85 -2.07 -12.93
N ASP A 175 3.08 -2.86 -11.89
CA ASP A 175 2.66 -2.57 -10.52
C ASP A 175 3.51 -1.47 -9.88
N ALA A 176 2.82 -0.49 -9.30
CA ALA A 176 3.40 0.52 -8.39
C ALA A 176 3.74 -0.06 -7.00
N HIS A 177 3.57 -1.37 -6.83
CA HIS A 177 4.02 -2.15 -5.70
C HIS A 177 4.76 -3.31 -6.36
N GLY A 178 6.09 -3.38 -6.25
CA GLY A 178 6.93 -4.44 -6.85
C GLY A 178 6.43 -5.89 -6.70
N PRO A 179 7.11 -6.87 -7.31
CA PRO A 179 6.56 -8.21 -7.53
C PRO A 179 5.97 -8.80 -6.24
N TYR A 180 4.69 -9.19 -6.30
CA TYR A 180 3.96 -9.90 -5.26
C TYR A 180 3.32 -11.13 -5.88
N ASP A 181 3.03 -12.14 -5.06
CA ASP A 181 2.45 -13.38 -5.55
C ASP A 181 0.96 -13.21 -5.84
N GLU A 182 0.58 -13.21 -7.12
CA GLU A 182 -0.82 -13.04 -7.55
C GLU A 182 -1.71 -14.20 -7.08
N THR A 183 -1.16 -15.42 -6.97
CA THR A 183 -1.93 -16.61 -6.56
C THR A 183 -2.28 -16.52 -5.09
N LEU A 184 -1.29 -16.22 -4.24
CA LEU A 184 -1.51 -16.00 -2.81
C LEU A 184 -2.45 -14.81 -2.57
N PHE A 185 -2.30 -13.72 -3.33
CA PHE A 185 -3.20 -12.57 -3.21
C PHE A 185 -4.67 -12.95 -3.47
N ASP A 186 -4.94 -13.76 -4.49
CA ASP A 186 -6.30 -14.19 -4.80
C ASP A 186 -6.88 -15.15 -3.75
N GLU A 187 -6.04 -16.01 -3.14
CA GLU A 187 -6.44 -16.85 -2.01
C GLU A 187 -6.80 -16.02 -0.78
N LEU A 188 -5.93 -15.08 -0.40
CA LEU A 188 -6.19 -14.14 0.71
C LEU A 188 -7.45 -13.30 0.47
N ARG A 189 -7.72 -12.93 -0.79
CA ARG A 189 -8.94 -12.21 -1.16
C ARG A 189 -10.19 -13.05 -0.97
N ARG A 190 -10.14 -14.36 -1.25
CA ARG A 190 -11.26 -15.29 -1.02
C ARG A 190 -11.50 -15.49 0.47
N LEU A 191 -10.43 -15.71 1.24
CA LEU A 191 -10.51 -15.83 2.70
C LEU A 191 -11.13 -14.59 3.33
N ARG A 192 -10.64 -13.41 2.96
CA ARG A 192 -11.19 -12.12 3.42
C ARG A 192 -12.69 -12.00 3.16
N LYS A 193 -13.14 -12.42 1.97
CA LYS A 193 -14.55 -12.37 1.60
C LYS A 193 -15.38 -13.32 2.47
N ALA A 194 -14.92 -14.55 2.69
CA ALA A 194 -15.62 -15.53 3.52
C ALA A 194 -15.80 -15.03 4.96
N LEU A 195 -14.75 -14.48 5.56
CA LEU A 195 -14.79 -13.91 6.91
C LEU A 195 -15.72 -12.69 7.00
N ALA A 196 -15.69 -11.83 5.99
CA ALA A 196 -16.53 -10.64 5.95
C ALA A 196 -18.02 -10.98 5.75
N ASP A 197 -18.32 -11.95 4.88
CA ASP A 197 -19.67 -12.46 4.67
C ASP A 197 -20.23 -13.12 5.94
N ALA A 198 -19.41 -13.88 6.68
CA ALA A 198 -19.78 -14.49 7.96
C ALA A 198 -20.15 -13.44 9.04
N GLU A 199 -19.52 -12.26 8.99
CA GLU A 199 -19.80 -11.16 9.91
C GLU A 199 -20.82 -10.13 9.40
N GLY A 200 -21.34 -10.31 8.17
CA GLY A 200 -22.24 -9.35 7.54
C GLY A 200 -21.62 -7.98 7.29
N LYS A 201 -20.31 -7.92 7.04
CA LYS A 201 -19.53 -6.68 6.85
C LYS A 201 -18.90 -6.62 5.46
N PRO A 202 -18.63 -5.41 4.92
CA PRO A 202 -17.84 -5.28 3.69
C PRO A 202 -16.41 -5.86 3.83
N PRO A 203 -15.87 -6.58 2.82
CA PRO A 203 -14.56 -7.25 2.90
C PRO A 203 -13.38 -6.38 3.33
N TYR A 204 -13.34 -5.11 2.90
CA TYR A 204 -12.24 -4.20 3.23
C TYR A 204 -12.14 -3.87 4.72
N ILE A 205 -13.18 -4.15 5.52
CA ILE A 205 -13.16 -3.96 6.98
C ILE A 205 -12.24 -4.99 7.66
N VAL A 206 -12.17 -6.21 7.14
CA VAL A 206 -11.26 -7.26 7.61
C VAL A 206 -9.82 -6.80 7.31
N PHE A 207 -9.42 -6.74 6.04
CA PHE A 207 -8.16 -6.14 5.59
C PHE A 207 -8.32 -5.40 4.26
N GLY A 208 -7.58 -4.29 4.09
CA GLY A 208 -7.54 -3.56 2.82
C GLY A 208 -6.76 -4.31 1.75
N ASP A 209 -6.99 -4.00 0.46
CA ASP A 209 -6.22 -4.62 -0.64
C ASP A 209 -4.71 -4.37 -0.51
N ALA A 210 -4.30 -3.19 -0.03
CA ALA A 210 -2.88 -2.87 0.20
C ALA A 210 -2.25 -3.79 1.25
N THR A 211 -2.98 -4.11 2.32
CA THR A 211 -2.55 -5.06 3.36
C THR A 211 -2.44 -6.48 2.79
N LEU A 212 -3.40 -6.92 1.97
CA LEU A 212 -3.32 -8.23 1.31
C LEU A 212 -2.18 -8.34 0.30
N VAL A 213 -1.92 -7.27 -0.47
CA VAL A 213 -0.76 -7.21 -1.38
C VAL A 213 0.55 -7.31 -0.58
N GLN A 214 0.62 -6.62 0.56
CA GLN A 214 1.81 -6.69 1.41
C GLN A 214 1.95 -8.07 2.05
N MET A 215 0.87 -8.71 2.53
CA MET A 215 0.89 -10.11 3.00
C MET A 215 1.33 -11.08 1.90
N ALA A 216 0.84 -10.91 0.66
CA ALA A 216 1.21 -11.76 -0.47
C ALA A 216 2.66 -11.57 -0.92
N ARG A 217 3.25 -10.41 -0.64
CA ARG A 217 4.68 -10.14 -0.87
C ARG A 217 5.54 -10.67 0.27
N ASP A 218 5.23 -10.27 1.49
CA ASP A 218 6.09 -10.42 2.66
C ASP A 218 5.90 -11.81 3.32
N LYS A 219 4.79 -12.49 3.02
CA LYS A 219 4.44 -13.87 3.44
C LYS A 219 4.70 -14.08 4.95
N PRO A 220 4.06 -13.29 5.83
CA PRO A 220 4.26 -13.39 7.28
C PRO A 220 3.88 -14.78 7.80
N LEU A 221 4.74 -15.36 8.64
CA LEU A 221 4.56 -16.69 9.23
C LEU A 221 4.42 -16.64 10.77
N SER A 222 4.44 -15.45 11.36
CA SER A 222 4.24 -15.25 12.78
C SER A 222 3.34 -14.05 13.04
N GLU A 223 2.72 -14.00 14.22
CA GLU A 223 1.95 -12.84 14.68
C GLU A 223 2.75 -11.54 14.65
N GLN A 224 4.05 -11.60 14.98
CA GLN A 224 4.94 -10.43 14.96
C GLN A 224 5.17 -9.92 13.54
N ASP A 225 5.37 -10.83 12.58
CA ASP A 225 5.52 -10.47 11.16
C ASP A 225 4.21 -9.90 10.63
N LEU A 226 3.08 -10.47 11.04
CA LEU A 226 1.77 -10.00 10.62
C LEU A 226 1.47 -8.60 11.18
N LEU A 227 1.86 -8.31 12.43
CA LEU A 227 1.77 -6.98 13.04
C LEU A 227 2.65 -5.93 12.34
N ALA A 228 3.74 -6.34 11.70
CA ALA A 228 4.60 -5.44 10.94
C ALA A 228 3.99 -5.03 9.58
N ILE A 229 2.93 -5.72 9.13
CA ILE A 229 2.21 -5.39 7.90
C ILE A 229 1.33 -4.14 8.10
N SER A 230 1.42 -3.20 7.16
CA SER A 230 0.64 -1.96 7.21
C SER A 230 -0.87 -2.24 7.14
N GLY A 231 -1.60 -1.75 8.15
CA GLY A 231 -3.05 -1.95 8.27
C GLY A 231 -3.47 -3.16 9.11
N VAL A 232 -2.50 -3.90 9.67
CA VAL A 232 -2.72 -4.86 10.75
C VAL A 232 -2.45 -4.16 12.08
N GLY A 233 -3.45 -4.15 12.96
CA GLY A 233 -3.31 -3.69 14.34
C GLY A 233 -3.80 -4.78 15.29
N GLN A 234 -3.50 -4.65 16.58
CA GLN A 234 -3.74 -5.70 17.58
C GLN A 234 -5.15 -6.29 17.50
N HIS A 235 -6.20 -5.46 17.44
CA HIS A 235 -7.58 -5.93 17.35
C HIS A 235 -7.88 -6.79 16.11
N LYS A 236 -7.21 -6.52 14.97
CA LYS A 236 -7.38 -7.31 13.74
C LYS A 236 -6.54 -8.58 13.78
N LEU A 237 -5.37 -8.52 14.41
CA LEU A 237 -4.54 -9.69 14.66
C LEU A 237 -5.28 -10.67 15.55
N ASP A 238 -5.79 -10.23 16.70
CA ASP A 238 -6.51 -11.08 17.66
C ASP A 238 -7.77 -11.73 17.05
N LYS A 239 -8.32 -11.12 15.99
CA LYS A 239 -9.61 -11.51 15.43
C LYS A 239 -9.52 -12.29 14.13
N TYR A 240 -8.54 -12.00 13.28
CA TYR A 240 -8.37 -12.60 11.96
C TYR A 240 -6.94 -13.08 11.70
N GLY A 241 -6.02 -12.91 12.65
CA GLY A 241 -4.60 -13.22 12.48
C GLY A 241 -4.37 -14.69 12.15
N ASP A 242 -4.96 -15.58 12.94
CA ASP A 242 -4.82 -17.02 12.81
C ASP A 242 -5.27 -17.50 11.41
N ASP A 243 -6.46 -17.13 10.97
CA ASP A 243 -7.00 -17.52 9.65
C ASP A 243 -6.06 -17.14 8.49
N PHE A 244 -5.46 -15.94 8.58
CA PHE A 244 -4.57 -15.44 7.53
C PHE A 244 -3.17 -16.05 7.63
N LEU A 245 -2.64 -16.25 8.83
CA LEU A 245 -1.37 -16.94 9.03
C LEU A 245 -1.44 -18.38 8.53
N ASP A 246 -2.53 -19.08 8.82
CA ASP A 246 -2.76 -20.45 8.37
C ASP A 246 -2.81 -20.53 6.84
N ALA A 247 -3.61 -19.66 6.20
CA ALA A 247 -3.69 -19.62 4.74
C ALA A 247 -2.34 -19.31 4.07
N ILE A 248 -1.55 -18.39 4.64
CA ILE A 248 -0.21 -18.05 4.12
C ILE A 248 0.76 -19.22 4.34
N ALA A 249 0.71 -19.86 5.50
CA ALA A 249 1.55 -21.00 5.81
C ALA A 249 1.24 -22.20 4.89
N GLU A 250 -0.04 -22.52 4.67
CA GLU A 250 -0.48 -23.56 3.75
C GLU A 250 -0.01 -23.27 2.31
N TYR A 251 -0.17 -22.03 1.84
CA TYR A 251 0.31 -21.61 0.53
C TYR A 251 1.83 -21.76 0.39
N CYS A 252 2.59 -21.33 1.40
CA CYS A 252 4.05 -21.43 1.40
C CYS A 252 4.52 -22.90 1.41
N VAL A 253 3.79 -23.78 2.10
CA VAL A 253 4.06 -25.23 2.09
C VAL A 253 3.73 -25.84 0.72
N ALA A 254 2.59 -25.49 0.14
CA ALA A 254 2.15 -26.01 -1.15
C ALA A 254 3.07 -25.58 -2.32
N ASN A 255 3.68 -24.40 -2.22
CA ASN A 255 4.56 -23.84 -3.26
C ASN A 255 6.06 -23.97 -2.97
N GLY A 256 6.46 -24.61 -1.86
CA GLY A 256 7.87 -24.83 -1.50
C GLY A 256 8.62 -23.55 -1.11
N GLU A 257 7.90 -22.51 -0.68
CA GLU A 257 8.39 -21.16 -0.38
C GLU A 257 8.48 -20.86 1.11
N ARG A 258 8.69 -21.87 1.97
CA ARG A 258 9.14 -21.63 3.35
C ARG A 258 10.44 -20.84 3.23
N GLY A 259 10.42 -19.53 3.47
CA GLY A 259 11.57 -18.64 3.19
C GLY A 259 11.35 -17.17 3.55
N GLY A 260 10.39 -16.85 4.43
CA GLY A 260 10.22 -15.51 4.98
C GLY A 260 11.18 -15.30 6.16
N ALA A 261 11.97 -14.22 6.11
CA ALA A 261 13.01 -13.78 7.08
C ALA A 261 14.45 -14.31 6.92
N LEU A 262 14.86 -14.77 5.74
CA LEU A 262 16.30 -14.96 5.47
C LEU A 262 17.01 -13.62 5.27
N ASP A 263 18.09 -13.40 6.02
CA ASP A 263 19.11 -12.37 5.77
C ASP A 263 19.40 -12.31 4.26
N PRO A 264 19.49 -11.11 3.64
CA PRO A 264 19.90 -10.95 2.25
C PRO A 264 21.05 -11.89 1.82
N ALA A 265 22.04 -12.11 2.69
CA ALA A 265 23.14 -13.02 2.40
C ALA A 265 22.72 -14.51 2.27
N LEU A 266 21.79 -14.96 3.10
CA LEU A 266 21.23 -16.33 3.07
C LEU A 266 20.29 -16.52 1.88
N ARG A 267 19.51 -15.49 1.55
CA ARG A 267 18.60 -15.49 0.40
C ARG A 267 19.35 -15.68 -0.92
N ASP A 268 20.43 -14.94 -1.12
CA ASP A 268 21.24 -15.03 -2.33
C ASP A 268 21.85 -16.43 -2.49
N THR A 269 22.37 -17.00 -1.39
CA THR A 269 22.93 -18.35 -1.37
C THR A 269 21.87 -19.40 -1.66
N TRP A 270 20.67 -19.26 -1.08
CA TRP A 270 19.54 -20.16 -1.36
C TRP A 270 19.09 -20.09 -2.83
N GLN A 271 18.99 -18.89 -3.41
CA GLN A 271 18.65 -18.73 -4.84
C GLN A 271 19.65 -19.42 -5.75
N LEU A 272 20.95 -19.37 -5.43
CA LEU A 272 21.98 -20.06 -6.20
C LEU A 272 21.87 -21.59 -6.08
N CYS A 273 21.45 -22.13 -4.92
CA CYS A 273 21.14 -23.55 -4.77
C CYS A 273 19.98 -23.98 -5.67
N GLN A 274 18.93 -23.17 -5.78
CA GLN A 274 17.78 -23.47 -6.63
C GLN A 274 18.12 -23.46 -8.14
N GLN A 275 19.20 -22.78 -8.53
CA GLN A 275 19.73 -22.83 -9.89
C GLN A 275 20.50 -24.12 -10.20
N GLY A 276 20.65 -25.03 -9.24
CA GLY A 276 21.30 -26.32 -9.42
C GLY A 276 22.83 -26.27 -9.50
N LEU A 277 23.44 -25.23 -8.93
CA LEU A 277 24.89 -25.08 -8.82
C LEU A 277 25.46 -25.95 -7.69
N ASP A 278 26.70 -26.42 -7.86
CA ASP A 278 27.45 -27.10 -6.81
C ASP A 278 28.08 -26.11 -5.80
N LEU A 279 28.60 -26.63 -4.70
CA LEU A 279 29.13 -25.82 -3.60
C LEU A 279 30.28 -24.89 -4.04
N ASP A 280 31.17 -25.36 -4.91
CA ASP A 280 32.29 -24.59 -5.45
C ASP A 280 31.83 -23.43 -6.35
N ALA A 281 30.83 -23.67 -7.20
CA ALA A 281 30.26 -22.64 -8.06
C ALA A 281 29.49 -21.57 -7.27
N ILE A 282 28.77 -21.96 -6.21
CA ILE A 282 28.08 -21.03 -5.32
C ILE A 282 29.09 -20.12 -4.61
N ALA A 283 30.12 -20.70 -3.99
CA ALA A 283 31.16 -19.96 -3.28
C ALA A 283 31.87 -18.96 -4.22
N SER A 284 32.23 -19.40 -5.43
CA SER A 284 32.88 -18.57 -6.45
C SER A 284 32.02 -17.40 -6.91
N ARG A 285 30.71 -17.61 -7.15
CA ARG A 285 29.79 -16.53 -7.55
C ARG A 285 29.55 -15.52 -6.43
N ARG A 286 29.60 -15.95 -5.18
CA ARG A 286 29.42 -15.10 -4.00
C ARG A 286 30.69 -14.37 -3.60
N GLY A 287 31.85 -14.76 -4.13
CA GLY A 287 33.15 -14.25 -3.68
C GLY A 287 33.45 -14.65 -2.23
N GLN A 288 32.99 -15.83 -1.81
CA GLN A 288 33.08 -16.35 -0.44
C GLN A 288 33.84 -17.68 -0.41
N THR A 289 34.29 -18.09 0.78
CA THR A 289 34.91 -19.41 0.98
C THR A 289 33.85 -20.52 1.03
N LEU A 290 34.26 -21.77 0.77
CA LEU A 290 33.40 -22.95 0.93
C LEU A 290 32.85 -23.07 2.36
N ALA A 291 33.67 -22.74 3.36
CA ALA A 291 33.27 -22.81 4.77
C ALA A 291 32.16 -21.80 5.11
N GLU A 292 32.26 -20.57 4.60
CA GLU A 292 31.21 -19.54 4.77
C GLU A 292 29.91 -19.93 4.05
N THR A 293 30.04 -20.46 2.83
CA THR A 293 28.91 -20.95 2.04
C THR A 293 28.17 -22.08 2.78
N VAL A 294 28.90 -23.07 3.31
CA VAL A 294 28.30 -24.15 4.10
C VAL A 294 27.67 -23.62 5.39
N ALA A 295 28.32 -22.69 6.10
CA ALA A 295 27.74 -22.11 7.31
C ALA A 295 26.39 -21.43 7.05
N GLN A 296 26.23 -20.79 5.88
CA GLN A 296 24.96 -20.23 5.43
C GLN A 296 23.93 -21.31 5.07
N LEU A 297 24.34 -22.38 4.39
CA LEU A 297 23.47 -23.52 4.07
C LEU A 297 22.96 -24.25 5.31
N LEU A 298 23.80 -24.40 6.34
CA LEU A 298 23.38 -24.96 7.62
C LEU A 298 22.30 -24.09 8.27
N LYS A 299 22.48 -22.76 8.29
CA LYS A 299 21.45 -21.83 8.77
C LYS A 299 20.15 -21.92 7.97
N LEU A 300 20.24 -22.17 6.65
CA LEU A 300 19.07 -22.38 5.80
C LEU A 300 18.34 -23.67 6.21
N ILE A 301 19.08 -24.77 6.39
CA ILE A 301 18.52 -26.05 6.86
C ILE A 301 17.87 -25.92 8.24
N ASP A 302 18.56 -25.28 9.19
CA ASP A 302 18.05 -25.01 10.54
C ASP A 302 16.78 -24.14 10.51
N ALA A 303 16.70 -23.21 9.55
CA ALA A 303 15.52 -22.39 9.27
C ALA A 303 14.42 -23.13 8.47
N GLY A 304 14.53 -24.45 8.32
CA GLY A 304 13.54 -25.29 7.64
C GLY A 304 13.45 -25.07 6.13
N GLN A 305 14.49 -24.48 5.52
CA GLN A 305 14.55 -24.26 4.08
C GLN A 305 14.89 -25.55 3.34
N PRO A 306 14.27 -25.81 2.18
CA PRO A 306 14.63 -26.96 1.37
C PRO A 306 16.03 -26.75 0.76
N VAL A 307 17.02 -27.42 1.33
CA VAL A 307 18.39 -27.53 0.82
C VAL A 307 18.65 -29.01 0.56
N ALA A 308 19.15 -29.35 -0.62
CA ALA A 308 19.41 -30.72 -1.05
C ALA A 308 20.93 -30.99 -1.12
N PRO A 309 21.58 -31.47 -0.03
CA PRO A 309 23.03 -31.67 0.00
C PRO A 309 23.55 -32.60 -1.11
N GLU A 310 22.74 -33.55 -1.57
CA GLU A 310 23.03 -34.48 -2.66
C GLU A 310 23.24 -33.81 -4.02
N ARG A 311 22.75 -32.57 -4.18
CA ARG A 311 22.93 -31.75 -5.38
C ARG A 311 24.12 -30.78 -5.25
N LEU A 312 24.57 -30.51 -4.02
CA LEU A 312 25.62 -29.53 -3.72
C LEU A 312 27.00 -30.17 -3.60
N ILE A 313 27.07 -31.46 -3.27
CA ILE A 313 28.30 -32.23 -3.08
C ILE A 313 28.45 -33.26 -4.21
N ALA A 314 29.69 -33.52 -4.61
CA ALA A 314 29.99 -34.56 -5.60
C ALA A 314 29.40 -35.92 -5.18
N LYS A 315 28.64 -36.57 -6.08
CA LYS A 315 27.90 -37.82 -5.82
C LYS A 315 28.70 -38.89 -5.08
N LYS A 316 29.97 -39.10 -5.44
CA LYS A 316 30.85 -40.08 -4.79
C LYS A 316 31.12 -39.76 -3.31
N LYS A 317 31.27 -38.47 -2.98
CA LYS A 317 31.48 -38.01 -1.61
C LYS A 317 30.20 -38.09 -0.79
N TYR A 318 29.07 -37.67 -1.37
CA TYR A 318 27.77 -37.75 -0.73
C TYR A 318 27.43 -39.19 -0.31
N ALA A 319 27.58 -40.16 -1.22
CA ALA A 319 27.30 -41.57 -0.95
C ALA A 319 28.15 -42.17 0.19
N LEU A 320 29.40 -41.71 0.33
CA LEU A 320 30.27 -42.14 1.45
C LEU A 320 29.77 -41.59 2.79
N ILE A 321 29.37 -40.31 2.83
CA ILE A 321 28.86 -39.66 4.04
C ILE A 321 27.51 -40.26 4.44
N GLU A 322 26.61 -40.45 3.46
CA GLU A 322 25.30 -41.06 3.67
C GLU A 322 25.43 -42.49 4.24
N GLY A 323 26.33 -43.32 3.69
CA GLY A 323 26.56 -44.67 4.21
C GLY A 323 27.01 -44.67 5.68
N VAL A 324 27.93 -43.78 6.04
CA VAL A 324 28.37 -43.63 7.43
C VAL A 324 27.22 -43.12 8.33
N LEU A 325 26.38 -42.20 7.85
CA LEU A 325 25.23 -41.74 8.62
C LEU A 325 24.15 -42.82 8.78
N GLN A 326 24.00 -43.74 7.81
CA GLN A 326 23.11 -44.90 7.93
C GLN A 326 23.59 -45.89 9.00
N ASP A 327 24.91 -46.12 9.07
CA ASP A 327 25.51 -47.07 10.01
C ASP A 327 25.54 -46.55 11.45
N PHE A 328 25.80 -45.25 11.65
CA PHE A 328 26.02 -44.66 12.97
C PHE A 328 24.88 -43.75 13.45
N GLY A 329 24.02 -43.27 12.55
CA GLY A 329 22.94 -42.32 12.83
C GLY A 329 23.42 -40.86 12.93
N THR A 330 22.48 -39.92 12.74
CA THR A 330 22.75 -38.46 12.80
C THR A 330 23.06 -37.95 14.21
N GLY A 331 22.79 -38.73 15.25
CA GLY A 331 23.12 -38.41 16.65
C GLY A 331 24.53 -38.82 17.09
N ALA A 332 25.31 -39.50 16.22
CA ALA A 332 26.62 -40.01 16.58
C ALA A 332 27.64 -38.91 16.95
N ASP A 333 28.62 -39.30 17.77
CA ASP A 333 29.73 -38.44 18.15
C ASP A 333 30.56 -38.00 16.94
N TRP A 334 31.04 -36.75 16.97
CA TRP A 334 31.75 -36.15 15.84
C TRP A 334 33.05 -36.88 15.50
N GLN A 335 33.82 -37.36 16.49
CA GLN A 335 35.06 -38.08 16.23
C GLN A 335 34.77 -39.42 15.57
N VAL A 336 33.72 -40.12 16.01
CA VAL A 336 33.30 -41.41 15.43
C VAL A 336 32.93 -41.26 13.96
N LEU A 337 32.14 -40.23 13.61
CA LEU A 337 31.77 -39.96 12.21
C LEU A 337 32.99 -39.55 11.37
N ARG A 338 33.91 -38.76 11.94
CA ARG A 338 35.09 -38.28 11.21
C ARG A 338 36.11 -39.37 10.93
N ASP A 339 36.31 -40.27 11.88
CA ASP A 339 37.25 -41.40 11.77
C ASP A 339 36.74 -42.48 10.81
N ALA A 340 35.42 -42.61 10.66
CA ALA A 340 34.80 -43.51 9.69
C ALA A 340 34.88 -43.01 8.24
N LEU A 341 35.27 -41.75 7.99
CA LEU A 341 35.31 -41.13 6.67
C LEU A 341 36.74 -40.86 6.16
N PRO A 342 37.01 -41.01 4.84
CA PRO A 342 38.33 -40.74 4.28
C PRO A 342 38.80 -39.28 4.50
N PRO A 343 40.12 -39.03 4.65
CA PRO A 343 40.66 -37.68 4.88
C PRO A 343 40.33 -36.63 3.80
N LEU A 344 39.97 -37.08 2.60
CA LEU A 344 39.61 -36.22 1.46
C LEU A 344 38.22 -35.57 1.59
N ILE A 345 37.38 -36.07 2.50
CA ILE A 345 36.06 -35.50 2.79
C ILE A 345 36.28 -34.35 3.78
N ALA A 346 35.90 -33.15 3.37
CA ALA A 346 36.06 -31.98 4.22
C ALA A 346 34.99 -31.95 5.31
N ASP A 347 35.34 -31.47 6.51
CA ASP A 347 34.44 -31.41 7.67
C ASP A 347 33.14 -30.66 7.37
N HIS A 348 33.18 -29.64 6.50
CA HIS A 348 31.99 -28.89 6.11
C HIS A 348 31.03 -29.70 5.22
N GLU A 349 31.54 -30.61 4.39
CA GLU A 349 30.70 -31.52 3.59
C GLU A 349 29.97 -32.50 4.50
N ILE A 350 30.65 -33.04 5.52
CA ILE A 350 30.06 -33.95 6.52
C ILE A 350 28.93 -33.27 7.28
N ARG A 351 29.17 -32.04 7.76
CA ARG A 351 28.17 -31.25 8.49
C ARG A 351 26.94 -30.95 7.64
N LEU A 352 27.14 -30.60 6.37
CA LEU A 352 26.04 -30.27 5.46
C LEU A 352 25.16 -31.48 5.18
N VAL A 353 25.74 -32.66 4.89
CA VAL A 353 24.95 -33.88 4.67
C VAL A 353 24.27 -34.33 5.95
N ARG A 354 24.95 -34.28 7.09
CA ARG A 354 24.38 -34.63 8.40
C ARG A 354 23.19 -33.75 8.78
N ALA A 355 23.22 -32.46 8.43
CA ALA A 355 22.14 -31.54 8.75
C ALA A 355 20.92 -31.72 7.84
N GLY A 356 21.13 -32.09 6.58
CA GLY A 356 20.04 -32.33 5.61
C GLY A 356 19.46 -33.76 5.63
N TRP A 357 19.93 -34.62 6.52
CA TRP A 357 19.47 -36.00 6.72
C TRP A 357 18.52 -36.07 7.91
#